data_AF-A0A7S4IUS8-F1
#
_entry.id   AF-A0A7S4IUS8-F1
#
_cell.length_a   1.000
_cell.length_b   1.000
_cell.length_c   1.000
_cell.angle_alpha   90.00
_cell.angle_beta   90.00
_cell.angle_gamma   90.00
#
_symmetry.space_group_name_H-M   'P 1'
#
loop_
_entity.id
_entity.type
_entity.pdbx_description
1 polymer ?
#
loop_
_entity_poly.entity_id
_entity_poly.type
_entity_poly.pdbx_seq_one_letter_code
_entity_poly.pdbx_strand_id
1 'polypeptide(L)'
;SPVFFFPGVSDLPILDVLGDVAASLRSRPNLILEAPPGAGKTTVVPLMMMDADFGDSDVDGDGNFDGGGDGSDGKKKKKKKRILVVEPRRVAARSAAQRMSAMVDPSSPRPGGSIGYAVRGEARRSSSTSVTVVTDGVLLSMLRNDPELSGCDAVVFDEFHERGVNMDVALALTREVQRSGLRPDL
;
A
#
# COMPACT_ATOMS: atom_id res chain seq x y z
N SER A 1 -11.15 14.38 13.24
CA SER A 1 -10.94 13.25 12.32
C SER A 1 -10.18 13.74 11.09
N PRO A 2 -9.21 13.00 10.55
CA PRO A 2 -8.60 13.37 9.27
C PRO A 2 -9.68 13.35 8.18
N VAL A 3 -9.74 14.41 7.37
CA VAL A 3 -10.66 14.50 6.23
C VAL A 3 -9.88 14.04 5.00
N PHE A 4 -10.21 12.86 4.48
CA PHE A 4 -9.65 12.35 3.23
C PHE A 4 -10.58 12.76 2.08
N PHE A 5 -10.10 13.62 1.19
CA PHE A 5 -10.86 14.06 0.03
C PHE A 5 -10.33 13.39 -1.23
N PHE A 6 -11.13 12.51 -1.83
CA PHE A 6 -10.87 11.93 -3.14
C PHE A 6 -11.98 12.38 -4.10
N PRO A 7 -11.67 13.07 -5.20
CA PRO A 7 -12.66 13.49 -6.17
C PRO A 7 -13.40 12.28 -6.77
N GLY A 8 -14.73 12.32 -6.78
CA GLY A 8 -15.59 11.26 -7.34
C GLY A 8 -15.85 10.05 -6.43
N VAL A 9 -15.61 10.18 -5.12
CA VAL A 9 -15.68 9.06 -4.15
C VAL A 9 -16.73 9.29 -3.04
N SER A 10 -17.51 10.37 -3.12
CA SER A 10 -18.34 10.89 -2.02
C SER A 10 -19.42 9.95 -1.43
N ASP A 11 -19.74 8.84 -2.09
CA ASP A 11 -20.82 7.92 -1.67
C ASP A 11 -20.32 6.50 -1.34
N LEU A 12 -19.01 6.28 -1.17
CA LEU A 12 -18.50 4.94 -0.88
C LEU A 12 -18.65 4.58 0.62
N PRO A 13 -19.27 3.43 0.97
CA PRO A 13 -19.48 2.99 2.36
C PRO A 13 -18.20 2.89 3.19
N ILE A 14 -17.03 2.71 2.56
CA ILE A 14 -15.76 2.63 3.28
C ILE A 14 -15.39 3.93 3.99
N LEU A 15 -15.90 5.08 3.51
CA LEU A 15 -15.58 6.39 4.07
C LEU A 15 -16.02 6.51 5.53
N ASP A 16 -17.14 5.90 5.89
CA ASP A 16 -17.72 5.96 7.24
C ASP A 16 -16.82 5.29 8.29
N VAL A 17 -16.01 4.31 7.90
CA VAL A 17 -15.17 3.52 8.80
C VAL A 17 -13.68 3.89 8.71
N LEU A 18 -13.28 4.83 7.85
CA LEU A 18 -11.87 5.21 7.70
C LEU A 18 -11.24 5.72 8.99
N GLY A 19 -12.01 6.42 9.84
CA GLY A 19 -11.56 6.87 11.15
C GLY A 19 -11.17 5.72 12.07
N ASP A 20 -11.98 4.66 12.07
CA ASP A 20 -11.76 3.47 12.91
C ASP A 20 -10.63 2.60 12.38
N VAL A 21 -10.54 2.46 11.05
CA VAL A 21 -9.40 1.82 10.37
C VAL A 21 -8.11 2.53 10.77
N ALA A 22 -8.11 3.87 10.70
CA ALA A 22 -6.97 4.69 11.07
C ALA A 22 -6.58 4.52 12.55
N ALA A 23 -7.54 4.60 13.46
CA ALA A 23 -7.30 4.44 14.88
C ALA A 23 -6.77 3.03 15.22
N SER A 24 -7.33 2.00 14.58
CA SER A 24 -6.92 0.61 14.78
C SER A 24 -5.47 0.38 14.35
N LEU A 25 -5.08 0.87 13.16
CA LEU A 25 -3.72 0.73 12.63
C LEU A 25 -2.66 1.45 13.49
N ARG A 26 -3.01 2.50 14.23
CA ARG A 26 -2.09 3.12 15.22
C ARG A 26 -1.84 2.24 16.45
N SER A 27 -2.82 1.41 16.80
CA SER A 27 -2.79 0.63 18.04
C SER A 27 -2.26 -0.79 17.84
N ARG A 28 -2.38 -1.32 16.61
CA ARG A 28 -2.09 -2.71 16.27
C ARG A 28 -1.55 -2.79 14.84
N PRO A 29 -0.53 -3.65 14.58
CA PRO A 29 0.04 -3.81 13.25
C PRO A 29 -0.84 -4.62 12.28
N ASN A 30 -2.01 -5.11 12.72
CA ASN A 30 -2.85 -5.97 11.90
C ASN A 30 -4.33 -5.61 12.05
N LEU A 31 -5.03 -5.53 10.92
CA LEU A 31 -6.45 -5.25 10.83
C LEU A 31 -7.09 -6.10 9.74
N ILE A 32 -8.23 -6.72 10.04
CA ILE A 32 -9.09 -7.35 9.04
C ILE A 32 -10.24 -6.40 8.77
N LEU A 33 -10.48 -6.10 7.50
CA LEU A 33 -11.52 -5.19 7.07
C LEU A 33 -12.51 -5.94 6.17
N GLU A 34 -13.70 -6.20 6.71
CA GLU A 34 -14.81 -6.76 5.96
C GLU A 34 -15.73 -5.63 5.50
N ALA A 35 -16.03 -5.58 4.21
CA ALA A 35 -17.12 -4.74 3.70
C ALA A 35 -17.72 -5.38 2.44
N PRO A 36 -18.85 -4.89 1.92
CA PRO A 36 -19.42 -5.36 0.67
C PRO A 36 -18.47 -5.14 -0.55
N PRO A 37 -18.56 -5.96 -1.61
CA PRO A 37 -17.92 -5.65 -2.89
C PRO A 37 -18.34 -4.27 -3.40
N GLY A 38 -17.41 -3.55 -4.04
CA GLY A 38 -17.67 -2.19 -4.52
C GLY A 38 -17.67 -1.10 -3.43
N ALA A 39 -17.50 -1.46 -2.14
CA ALA A 39 -17.44 -0.48 -1.05
C ALA A 39 -16.21 0.44 -1.08
N GLY A 40 -15.20 0.14 -1.92
CA GLY A 40 -14.00 0.96 -2.07
C GLY A 40 -12.77 0.50 -1.27
N LYS A 41 -12.77 -0.71 -0.71
CA LYS A 41 -11.66 -1.24 0.12
C LYS A 41 -10.31 -1.24 -0.61
N THR A 42 -10.25 -1.83 -1.79
CA THR A 42 -9.06 -1.94 -2.63
C THR A 42 -8.46 -0.59 -3.03
N THR A 43 -9.28 0.47 -3.06
CA THR A 43 -8.85 1.77 -3.58
C THR A 43 -8.68 2.80 -2.49
N VAL A 44 -9.70 3.02 -1.65
CA VAL A 44 -9.69 4.13 -0.68
C VAL A 44 -8.76 3.84 0.49
N VAL A 45 -8.68 2.59 0.96
CA VAL A 45 -7.85 2.25 2.12
C VAL A 45 -6.36 2.43 1.83
N PRO A 46 -5.79 1.90 0.72
CA PRO A 46 -4.39 2.14 0.40
C PRO A 46 -4.08 3.62 0.16
N LEU A 47 -5.00 4.36 -0.46
CA LEU A 47 -4.82 5.81 -0.65
C LEU A 47 -4.85 6.58 0.67
N MET A 48 -5.73 6.20 1.59
CA MET A 48 -5.78 6.76 2.94
C MET A 48 -4.47 6.50 3.69
N MET A 49 -3.92 5.28 3.59
CA MET A 49 -2.66 4.89 4.23
C MET A 49 -1.44 5.65 3.66
N MET A 50 -1.50 6.10 2.40
CA MET A 50 -0.43 6.87 1.77
C MET A 50 -0.18 8.20 2.49
N ASP A 51 -1.24 8.85 2.96
CA ASP A 51 -1.18 10.16 3.63
C ASP A 51 -1.20 10.05 5.16
N ALA A 52 -1.73 8.97 5.69
CA ALA A 52 -2.00 8.82 7.11
C ALA A 52 -0.77 8.39 7.92
N ASP A 53 -0.77 8.81 9.19
CA ASP A 53 0.26 8.46 10.14
C ASP A 53 -0.22 7.35 11.10
N PHE A 54 0.40 6.17 10.98
CA PHE A 54 0.03 4.94 11.68
C PHE A 54 1.22 4.25 12.39
N GLY A 55 2.42 4.84 12.30
CA GLY A 55 3.63 4.30 12.90
C GLY A 55 4.83 5.15 12.46
N ASP A 56 5.52 5.76 13.42
CA ASP A 56 6.84 6.34 13.20
C ASP A 56 7.84 5.19 13.29
N SER A 57 8.29 4.69 12.16
CA SER A 57 9.56 3.97 12.08
C SER A 57 10.57 4.89 11.40
N ASP A 58 11.23 5.69 12.24
CA ASP A 58 12.55 6.29 12.00
C ASP A 58 13.59 5.15 11.85
N VAL A 59 13.38 4.26 10.87
CA VAL A 59 14.43 3.44 10.30
C VAL A 59 14.92 4.23 9.12
N ASP A 60 16.12 4.80 9.28
CA ASP A 60 16.96 5.34 8.23
C ASP A 60 17.08 4.28 7.15
N GLY A 61 16.19 4.38 6.15
CA GLY A 61 16.24 3.53 4.98
C GLY A 61 17.36 4.06 4.13
N ASP A 62 18.49 3.35 4.14
CA ASP A 62 19.65 3.55 3.28
C ASP A 62 19.18 3.69 1.82
N GLY A 63 18.91 4.93 1.45
CA GLY A 63 18.47 5.34 0.14
C GLY A 63 19.64 5.23 -0.82
N ASN A 64 19.90 4.02 -1.32
CA ASN A 64 20.69 3.88 -2.52
C ASN A 64 19.74 3.84 -3.73
N PHE A 65 19.49 5.01 -4.33
CA PHE A 65 19.48 5.20 -5.78
C PHE A 65 19.55 6.71 -6.08
N ASP A 66 20.78 7.14 -6.35
CA ASP A 66 21.26 8.35 -7.02
C ASP A 66 21.13 9.73 -6.34
N GLY A 67 22.27 10.42 -6.26
CA GLY A 67 22.53 11.59 -5.43
C GLY A 67 22.10 12.95 -6.00
N GLY A 68 22.24 13.99 -5.17
CA GLY A 68 22.23 15.40 -5.57
C GLY A 68 21.29 16.27 -4.75
N GLY A 69 21.78 16.85 -3.65
CA GLY A 69 21.02 17.73 -2.77
C GLY A 69 20.94 19.19 -3.23
N ASP A 70 20.05 19.94 -2.60
CA ASP A 70 20.23 21.34 -2.17
C ASP A 70 19.17 21.63 -1.09
N GLY A 71 19.59 22.28 -0.01
CA GLY A 71 18.81 22.59 1.17
C GLY A 71 17.97 23.85 1.00
N SER A 72 16.71 23.77 1.40
CA SER A 72 15.86 24.92 1.69
C SER A 72 14.74 24.49 2.65
N ASP A 73 14.66 25.19 3.77
CA ASP A 73 13.62 25.21 4.80
C ASP A 73 13.31 23.92 5.58
N GLY A 74 13.66 23.97 6.87
CA GLY A 74 13.53 22.91 7.89
C GLY A 74 12.10 22.52 8.29
N LYS A 75 11.21 22.28 7.33
CA LYS A 75 10.13 21.30 7.52
C LYS A 75 10.76 19.93 7.28
N LYS A 76 10.88 19.08 8.31
CA LYS A 76 11.18 17.66 8.11
C LYS A 76 10.23 17.14 7.02
N LYS A 77 10.76 16.81 5.83
CA LYS A 77 9.95 16.26 4.74
C LYS A 77 9.39 14.93 5.26
N LYS A 78 8.06 14.82 5.37
CA LYS A 78 7.39 13.59 5.82
C LYS A 78 7.86 12.44 4.93
N LYS A 79 8.42 11.38 5.54
CA LYS A 79 8.88 10.19 4.82
C LYS A 79 7.69 9.63 4.02
N LYS A 80 7.92 9.41 2.73
CA LYS A 80 6.91 8.86 1.81
C LYS A 80 6.71 7.38 2.12
N LYS A 81 5.47 6.97 2.37
CA LYS A 81 5.12 5.58 2.65
C LYS A 81 5.04 4.73 1.37
N ARG A 82 5.47 3.48 1.47
CA ARG A 82 5.38 2.44 0.44
C ARG A 82 4.44 1.32 0.88
N ILE A 83 3.29 1.28 0.23
CA ILE A 83 2.19 0.35 0.50
C ILE A 83 2.10 -0.64 -0.67
N LEU A 84 2.05 -1.93 -0.35
CA LEU A 84 1.76 -2.98 -1.32
C LEU A 84 0.29 -3.39 -1.19
N VAL A 85 -0.42 -3.48 -2.31
CA VAL A 85 -1.78 -4.03 -2.36
C VAL A 85 -1.72 -5.32 -3.16
N VAL A 86 -2.09 -6.42 -2.55
CA VAL A 86 -2.02 -7.75 -3.17
C VAL A 86 -3.37 -8.08 -3.78
N GLU A 87 -3.41 -8.24 -5.10
CA GLU A 87 -4.61 -8.62 -5.83
C GLU A 87 -4.25 -9.83 -6.74
N PRO A 88 -4.95 -10.98 -6.63
CA PRO A 88 -4.50 -12.23 -7.26
C PRO A 88 -4.62 -12.23 -8.79
N ARG A 89 -5.45 -11.38 -9.39
CA ARG A 89 -5.79 -11.40 -10.82
C ARG A 89 -5.19 -10.21 -11.56
N ARG A 90 -4.11 -10.44 -12.32
CA ARG A 90 -3.41 -9.44 -13.17
C ARG A 90 -4.27 -8.30 -13.77
N VAL A 91 -5.45 -8.62 -14.32
CA VAL A 91 -6.38 -7.61 -14.89
C VAL A 91 -6.98 -6.71 -13.82
N ALA A 92 -7.41 -7.25 -12.68
CA ALA A 92 -7.92 -6.48 -11.56
C ALA A 92 -6.80 -5.69 -10.88
N ALA A 93 -5.60 -6.24 -10.70
CA ALA A 93 -4.44 -5.48 -10.22
C ALA A 93 -4.18 -4.20 -11.04
N ARG A 94 -4.14 -4.33 -12.37
CA ARG A 94 -4.00 -3.18 -13.29
C ARG A 94 -5.17 -2.21 -13.16
N SER A 95 -6.40 -2.73 -13.09
CA SER A 95 -7.62 -1.93 -13.00
C SER A 95 -7.70 -1.15 -11.69
N ALA A 96 -7.28 -1.74 -10.58
CA ALA A 96 -7.20 -1.09 -9.28
C ALA A 96 -6.18 0.05 -9.29
N ALA A 97 -4.97 -0.18 -9.82
CA ALA A 97 -3.97 0.86 -9.98
C ALA A 97 -4.45 2.00 -10.88
N GLN A 98 -5.11 1.68 -12.00
CA GLN A 98 -5.70 2.67 -12.90
C GLN A 98 -6.77 3.51 -12.19
N ARG A 99 -7.67 2.88 -11.43
CA ARG A 99 -8.72 3.56 -10.66
C ARG A 99 -8.15 4.46 -9.57
N MET A 100 -7.18 3.97 -8.79
CA MET A 100 -6.50 4.78 -7.77
C MET A 100 -5.74 5.95 -8.39
N SER A 101 -5.08 5.76 -9.53
CA SER A 101 -4.39 6.85 -10.25
C SER A 101 -5.39 7.94 -10.65
N ALA A 102 -6.57 7.56 -11.15
CA ALA A 102 -7.61 8.50 -11.53
C ALA A 102 -8.24 9.26 -10.34
N MET A 103 -8.24 8.66 -9.14
CA MET A 103 -8.70 9.32 -7.91
C MET A 103 -7.68 10.34 -7.40
N VAL A 104 -6.38 10.04 -7.50
CA VAL A 104 -5.30 10.91 -6.99
C VAL A 104 -4.97 12.03 -7.98
N ASP A 105 -4.92 11.72 -9.27
CA ASP A 105 -4.65 12.69 -10.32
C ASP A 105 -5.64 12.48 -11.48
N PRO A 106 -6.84 13.09 -11.39
CA PRO A 106 -7.82 13.02 -12.47
C PRO A 106 -7.33 13.61 -13.80
N SER A 107 -6.34 14.52 -13.76
CA SER A 107 -5.79 15.18 -14.94
C SER A 107 -4.79 14.31 -15.69
N SER A 108 -4.11 13.39 -14.98
CA SER A 108 -3.18 12.41 -15.54
C SER A 108 -3.38 11.03 -14.90
N PRO A 109 -4.49 10.34 -15.23
CA PRO A 109 -4.92 9.14 -14.51
C PRO A 109 -4.15 7.88 -14.93
N ARG A 110 -2.83 7.93 -15.06
CA ARG A 110 -2.02 6.79 -15.53
C ARG A 110 -1.13 6.24 -14.40
N PRO A 111 -1.10 4.91 -14.19
CA PRO A 111 -0.14 4.29 -13.29
C PRO A 111 1.31 4.57 -13.70
N GLY A 112 2.18 4.74 -12.71
CA GLY A 112 3.60 5.04 -12.87
C GLY A 112 4.07 6.23 -12.02
N GLY A 113 3.16 7.10 -11.60
CA GLY A 113 3.40 8.18 -10.64
C GLY A 113 3.32 7.68 -9.19
N SER A 114 2.52 8.35 -8.35
CA SER A 114 2.25 7.98 -6.96
C SER A 114 1.59 6.62 -6.80
N ILE A 115 0.89 6.15 -7.83
CA ILE A 115 0.24 4.85 -7.90
C ILE A 115 0.85 4.04 -9.04
N GLY A 116 1.12 2.76 -8.79
CA GLY A 116 1.69 1.85 -9.77
C GLY A 116 1.16 0.42 -9.63
N TYR A 117 1.62 -0.45 -10.52
CA TYR A 117 1.41 -1.88 -10.40
C TYR A 117 2.63 -2.69 -10.83
N ALA A 118 2.70 -3.94 -10.38
CA ALA A 118 3.61 -4.95 -10.90
C ALA A 118 2.93 -6.31 -10.97
N VAL A 119 2.90 -6.89 -12.16
CA VAL A 119 2.35 -8.22 -12.44
C VAL A 119 3.40 -9.03 -13.21
N ARG A 120 3.17 -10.32 -13.40
CA ARG A 120 4.11 -11.15 -14.20
C ARG A 120 4.32 -10.54 -15.60
N GLY A 121 5.58 -10.24 -15.92
CA GLY A 121 6.02 -9.72 -17.22
C GLY A 121 5.74 -8.24 -17.47
N GLU A 122 5.19 -7.51 -16.50
CA GLU A 122 4.88 -6.09 -16.70
C GLU A 122 4.84 -5.32 -15.37
N ALA A 123 5.49 -4.16 -15.33
CA ALA A 123 5.40 -3.25 -14.20
C ALA A 123 5.31 -1.80 -14.69
N ARG A 124 4.50 -0.98 -14.00
CA ARG A 124 4.43 0.47 -14.16
C ARG A 124 4.50 1.11 -12.79
N ARG A 125 5.70 1.49 -12.38
CA ARG A 125 6.03 2.13 -11.11
C ARG A 125 7.31 2.95 -11.28
N SER A 126 7.53 3.91 -10.39
CA SER A 126 8.74 4.74 -10.35
C SER A 126 9.20 4.94 -8.90
N SER A 127 10.29 5.67 -8.69
CA SER A 127 10.71 6.13 -7.36
C SER A 127 9.63 6.98 -6.67
N SER A 128 8.73 7.61 -7.44
CA SER A 128 7.60 8.38 -6.93
C SER A 128 6.39 7.54 -6.51
N THR A 129 6.37 6.23 -6.77
CA THR A 129 5.25 5.35 -6.41
C THR A 129 5.17 5.07 -4.91
N SER A 130 4.05 5.43 -4.29
CA SER A 130 3.70 5.15 -2.89
C SER A 130 2.87 3.88 -2.77
N VAL A 131 1.87 3.71 -3.63
CA VAL A 131 1.01 2.50 -3.63
C VAL A 131 1.34 1.67 -4.86
N THR A 132 1.74 0.42 -4.65
CA THR A 132 1.95 -0.53 -5.75
C THR A 132 0.99 -1.70 -5.63
N VAL A 133 0.12 -1.89 -6.62
CA VAL A 133 -0.72 -3.08 -6.71
C VAL A 133 0.07 -4.22 -7.33
N VAL A 134 0.23 -5.32 -6.60
CA VAL A 134 1.01 -6.48 -7.03
C VAL A 134 0.14 -7.72 -7.06
N THR A 135 0.47 -8.67 -7.92
CA THR A 135 -0.08 -10.02 -7.79
C THR A 135 0.59 -10.79 -6.64
N ASP A 136 -0.14 -11.71 -6.05
CA ASP A 136 0.35 -12.69 -5.07
C ASP A 136 1.71 -13.33 -5.46
N GLY A 137 1.86 -13.76 -6.71
CA GLY A 137 3.11 -14.33 -7.22
C GLY A 137 4.27 -13.32 -7.32
N VAL A 138 3.96 -12.03 -7.51
CA VAL A 138 4.97 -10.96 -7.46
C VAL A 138 5.38 -10.69 -6.02
N LEU A 139 4.43 -10.62 -5.08
CA LEU A 139 4.72 -10.48 -3.65
C LEU A 139 5.58 -11.65 -3.15
N LEU A 140 5.23 -12.89 -3.49
CA LEU A 140 6.05 -14.06 -3.12
C LEU A 140 7.46 -13.98 -3.70
N SER A 141 7.62 -13.50 -4.94
CA SER A 141 8.96 -13.27 -5.49
C SER A 141 9.72 -12.17 -4.75
N MET A 142 9.03 -11.13 -4.25
CA MET A 142 9.65 -10.08 -3.44
C MET A 142 10.10 -10.64 -2.09
N LEU A 143 9.22 -11.33 -1.36
CA LEU A 143 9.51 -11.96 -0.08
C LEU A 143 10.65 -12.98 -0.15
N ARG A 144 10.77 -13.72 -1.26
CA ARG A 144 11.89 -14.66 -1.46
C ARG A 144 13.24 -13.97 -1.61
N ASN A 145 13.25 -12.76 -2.18
CA ASN A 145 14.47 -12.00 -2.42
C ASN A 145 14.83 -11.12 -1.22
N ASP A 146 13.82 -10.58 -0.56
CA ASP A 146 13.91 -9.72 0.62
C ASP A 146 12.77 -10.09 1.59
N PRO A 147 13.03 -11.02 2.53
CA PRO A 147 12.03 -11.47 3.50
C PRO A 147 11.50 -10.35 4.39
N GLU A 148 12.29 -9.31 4.64
CA GLU A 148 11.91 -8.20 5.51
C GLU A 148 11.04 -7.15 4.79
N LEU A 149 10.88 -7.27 3.47
CA LEU A 149 10.23 -6.27 2.63
C LEU A 149 10.73 -4.85 2.97
N SER A 150 12.04 -4.67 2.90
CA SER A 150 12.74 -3.48 3.35
C SER A 150 12.13 -2.21 2.75
N GLY A 151 11.80 -1.26 3.62
CA GLY A 151 11.16 0.01 3.27
C GLY A 151 9.72 -0.11 2.75
N CYS A 152 9.06 -1.26 2.89
CA CYS A 152 7.61 -1.35 2.82
C CYS A 152 7.01 -1.03 4.19
N ASP A 153 6.02 -0.15 4.24
CA ASP A 153 5.38 0.30 5.49
C ASP A 153 4.06 -0.42 5.75
N ALA A 154 3.47 -1.07 4.74
CA ALA A 154 2.26 -1.87 4.90
C ALA A 154 2.01 -2.80 3.70
N VAL A 155 1.40 -3.95 3.99
CA VAL A 155 0.86 -4.87 2.98
C VAL A 155 -0.64 -5.03 3.18
N VAL A 156 -1.42 -4.74 2.13
CA VAL A 156 -2.87 -4.89 2.09
C VAL A 156 -3.21 -6.11 1.25
N PHE A 157 -3.74 -7.16 1.87
CA PHE A 157 -4.21 -8.35 1.17
C PHE A 157 -5.65 -8.12 0.71
N ASP A 158 -5.87 -7.87 -0.58
CA ASP A 158 -7.20 -7.71 -1.16
C ASP A 158 -7.78 -9.06 -1.58
N GLU A 159 -9.12 -9.15 -1.66
CA GLU A 159 -9.83 -10.37 -2.06
C GLU A 159 -9.42 -11.61 -1.24
N PHE A 160 -9.12 -11.46 0.06
CA PHE A 160 -8.73 -12.57 0.94
C PHE A 160 -9.77 -13.70 1.05
N HIS A 161 -11.00 -13.46 0.56
CA HIS A 161 -12.05 -14.47 0.45
C HIS A 161 -11.81 -15.45 -0.71
N GLU A 162 -11.02 -15.09 -1.72
CA GLU A 162 -10.55 -16.01 -2.74
C GLU A 162 -9.46 -16.90 -2.13
N ARG A 163 -9.79 -18.18 -1.89
CA ARG A 163 -8.86 -19.17 -1.31
C ARG A 163 -7.68 -19.46 -2.27
N GLY A 164 -6.67 -18.62 -2.23
CA GLY A 164 -5.44 -18.75 -3.02
C GLY A 164 -4.26 -19.15 -2.13
N VAL A 165 -3.71 -20.35 -2.35
CA VAL A 165 -2.55 -20.88 -1.60
C VAL A 165 -1.38 -19.90 -1.53
N ASN A 166 -1.12 -19.19 -2.62
CA ASN A 166 -0.05 -18.18 -2.66
C ASN A 166 -0.32 -17.00 -1.74
N MET A 167 -1.58 -16.55 -1.66
CA MET A 167 -1.98 -15.46 -0.78
C MET A 167 -1.83 -15.86 0.69
N ASP A 168 -2.24 -17.09 1.02
CA ASP A 168 -2.08 -17.66 2.37
C ASP A 168 -0.60 -17.78 2.78
N VAL A 169 0.25 -18.27 1.86
CA VAL A 169 1.69 -18.36 2.08
C VAL A 169 2.30 -16.97 2.24
N ALA A 170 1.94 -16.01 1.38
CA ALA A 170 2.44 -14.64 1.47
C ALA A 170 2.04 -13.99 2.81
N LEU A 171 0.78 -14.14 3.23
CA LEU A 171 0.30 -13.66 4.53
C LEU A 171 1.04 -14.31 5.68
N ALA A 172 1.24 -15.64 5.65
CA ALA A 172 1.99 -16.35 6.66
C ALA A 172 3.43 -15.84 6.79
N LEU A 173 4.12 -15.63 5.66
CA LEU A 173 5.47 -15.08 5.63
C LEU A 173 5.52 -13.64 6.18
N THR A 174 4.62 -12.76 5.75
CA THR A 174 4.53 -11.38 6.27
C THR A 174 4.29 -11.38 7.79
N ARG A 175 3.41 -12.26 8.29
CA ARG A 175 3.12 -12.41 9.73
C ARG A 175 4.31 -12.97 10.51
N GLU A 176 5.10 -13.85 9.90
CA GLU A 176 6.28 -14.43 10.56
C GLU A 176 7.37 -13.37 10.78
N VAL A 177 7.56 -12.45 9.84
CA VAL A 177 8.52 -11.34 9.98
C VAL A 177 8.13 -10.40 11.12
N GLN A 178 6.82 -10.14 11.31
CA GLN A 178 6.32 -9.42 12.48
C GLN A 178 6.59 -10.19 13.79
N ARG A 179 6.27 -11.49 13.82
CA ARG A 179 6.34 -12.33 15.03
C ARG A 179 7.76 -12.62 15.50
N SER A 180 8.69 -12.78 14.57
CA SER A 180 10.12 -12.95 14.86
C SER A 180 10.78 -11.69 15.41
N GLY A 181 10.08 -10.55 15.38
CA GLY A 181 10.60 -9.26 15.86
C GLY A 181 11.48 -8.53 14.84
N LEU A 182 11.59 -9.02 13.60
CA LEU A 182 12.38 -8.39 12.54
C LEU A 182 11.71 -7.12 12.02
N ARG A 183 10.40 -7.15 11.81
CA ARG A 183 9.58 -5.98 11.40
C ARG A 183 8.31 -5.87 12.24
N PRO A 184 8.39 -5.46 13.52
CA PRO A 184 7.20 -5.24 14.33
C PRO A 184 6.35 -4.06 13.83
N ASP A 185 6.90 -3.23 12.95
CA ASP A 185 6.30 -2.04 12.35
C ASP A 185 5.57 -2.30 11.02
N LEU A 186 5.86 -3.42 10.33
CA LEU A 186 5.15 -3.86 9.13
C LEU A 186 3.76 -4.39 9.51
#